data_AF-A0A1F7MWA7-F1
#
_entry.id   AF-A0A1F7MWA7-F1
#
_cell.length_a   1.000
_cell.length_b   1.000
_cell.length_c   1.000
_cell.angle_alpha   90.00
_cell.angle_beta   90.00
_cell.angle_gamma   90.00
#
_symmetry.space_group_name_H-M   'P 1'
#
loop_
_entity.id
_entity.type
_entity.pdbx_description
1 polymer ?
#
loop_
_entity_poly.entity_id
_entity_poly.type
_entity_poly.pdbx_seq_one_letter_code
_entity_poly.pdbx_strand_id
1 'polypeptide(L)'
;MHAFQYAAPETLDDALALLREHRDEARVLAGGQSLVPLLNYRLARPKLVVDIAGLPLHGVVLEDGRLRLGALVRHHQLEESDTVARHCPMLGEAARLIGNVRVRALGTLGGSLAHADPAAELPAAVTALDARLQVASASGRRTIAAREFFAGPLTTVLAPDEIVTEVEVDGTPAHGWAVEQFARRAGDFGLVTVVALVSVDRRGRVEDARLALGGVADRPVRAAGAEDALRGEEPTAERLARAAEIARERLDPPSDAFASGAYRRLLAGVLCRRALTRAVARALQSKGASTAPSDASPMIAPAKPALERKPPRDAMIARMVLNGRQREVEVRPNQTLLEMLRDTLGIFDVKQGCDEGVCGACTVLLDGRPVSSCLVLAPAVRGRAVVTLRGLERDGGLHALQEAFVRHGAVQCGFCTPGMLLTALAFLERERSPDREALRTALEGNLCRCTGYAKILDALEAYARGERGVG
;
A
#
# COMPACT_ATOMS: atom_id res chain seq x y z
N MET A 1 -0.39 20.43 11.80
CA MET A 1 -1.81 20.12 11.48
C MET A 1 -2.76 20.98 12.34
N HIS A 2 -4.07 20.99 12.06
CA HIS A 2 -5.07 21.50 13.03
C HIS A 2 -5.09 20.61 14.27
N ALA A 3 -5.50 21.17 15.42
CA ALA A 3 -5.68 20.40 16.64
C ALA A 3 -6.91 19.49 16.52
N PHE A 4 -6.79 18.26 17.02
CA PHE A 4 -7.86 17.28 17.13
C PHE A 4 -7.62 16.40 18.35
N GLN A 5 -8.65 15.72 18.82
CA GLN A 5 -8.52 14.65 19.79
C GLN A 5 -8.10 13.34 19.10
N TYR A 6 -7.40 12.48 19.82
CA TYR A 6 -6.97 11.18 19.32
C TYR A 6 -7.47 10.08 20.27
N ALA A 7 -8.08 9.05 19.71
CA ALA A 7 -8.51 7.86 20.43
C ALA A 7 -7.96 6.61 19.74
N ALA A 8 -7.45 5.66 20.52
CA ALA A 8 -6.99 4.36 20.04
C ALA A 8 -7.75 3.24 20.78
N PRO A 9 -9.01 2.97 20.40
CA PRO A 9 -9.83 1.93 21.02
C PRO A 9 -9.21 0.54 20.87
N GLU A 10 -9.46 -0.33 21.86
CA GLU A 10 -8.92 -1.70 21.87
C GLU A 10 -9.88 -2.72 21.23
N THR A 11 -11.15 -2.33 21.07
CA THR A 11 -12.20 -3.17 20.49
C THR A 11 -12.87 -2.46 19.32
N LEU A 12 -13.42 -3.25 18.40
CA LEU A 12 -14.21 -2.72 17.29
C LEU A 12 -15.45 -1.99 17.80
N ASP A 13 -16.11 -2.51 18.83
CA ASP A 13 -17.33 -1.91 19.38
C ASP A 13 -17.06 -0.53 19.99
N ASP A 14 -15.93 -0.35 20.69
CA ASP A 14 -15.53 0.97 21.20
C ASP A 14 -15.23 1.95 20.05
N ALA A 15 -14.58 1.49 18.97
CA ALA A 15 -14.33 2.32 17.80
C ALA A 15 -15.65 2.76 17.14
N LEU A 16 -16.59 1.83 16.95
CA LEU A 16 -17.89 2.11 16.36
C LEU A 16 -18.75 3.01 17.26
N ALA A 17 -18.65 2.88 18.59
CA ALA A 17 -19.31 3.76 19.54
C ALA A 17 -18.81 5.21 19.41
N LEU A 18 -17.50 5.42 19.31
CA LEU A 18 -16.90 6.74 19.09
C LEU A 18 -17.34 7.33 17.74
N LEU A 19 -17.35 6.54 16.67
CA LEU A 19 -17.81 7.03 15.36
C LEU A 19 -19.30 7.36 15.36
N ARG A 20 -20.13 6.60 16.08
CA ARG A 20 -21.56 6.90 16.23
C ARG A 20 -21.79 8.18 17.03
N GLU A 21 -21.00 8.40 18.08
CA GLU A 21 -21.08 9.62 18.91
C GLU A 21 -20.68 10.87 18.11
N HIS A 22 -19.57 10.80 17.38
CA HIS A 22 -18.97 11.97 16.72
C HIS A 22 -19.32 12.14 15.23
N ARG A 23 -19.88 11.11 14.58
CA ARG A 23 -20.36 11.11 13.19
C ARG A 23 -19.35 11.77 12.24
N ASP A 24 -19.79 12.77 11.48
CA ASP A 24 -19.00 13.47 10.46
C ASP A 24 -17.80 14.24 11.03
N GLU A 25 -17.71 14.43 12.34
CA GLU A 25 -16.60 15.10 13.01
C GLU A 25 -15.43 14.16 13.34
N ALA A 26 -15.65 12.84 13.25
CA ALA A 26 -14.62 11.84 13.44
C ALA A 26 -14.05 11.33 12.11
N ARG A 27 -12.77 10.93 12.12
CA ARG A 27 -12.14 10.22 11.01
C ARG A 27 -11.38 9.00 11.51
N VAL A 28 -11.53 7.91 10.80
CA VAL A 28 -10.81 6.66 11.07
C VAL A 28 -9.38 6.76 10.56
N LEU A 29 -8.41 6.45 11.42
CA LEU A 29 -7.00 6.31 11.08
C LEU A 29 -6.64 4.82 11.04
N ALA A 30 -6.29 4.32 9.85
CA ALA A 30 -5.81 2.96 9.65
C ALA A 30 -4.29 2.94 9.39
N GLY A 31 -3.89 3.15 8.13
CA GLY A 31 -2.49 3.32 7.75
C GLY A 31 -1.99 4.76 7.81
N GLY A 32 -2.88 5.74 7.74
CA GLY A 32 -2.54 7.17 7.71
C GLY A 32 -1.98 7.69 6.38
N GLN A 33 -1.69 6.82 5.42
CA GLN A 33 -0.96 7.20 4.20
C GLN A 33 -1.74 8.10 3.23
N SER A 34 -3.06 8.23 3.41
CA SER A 34 -3.91 9.21 2.71
C SER A 34 -4.47 10.26 3.66
N LEU A 35 -4.94 9.86 4.85
CA LEU A 35 -5.52 10.78 5.83
C LEU A 35 -4.50 11.79 6.36
N VAL A 36 -3.30 11.36 6.75
CA VAL A 36 -2.29 12.25 7.34
C VAL A 36 -1.81 13.33 6.36
N PRO A 37 -1.56 13.04 5.07
CA PRO A 37 -1.36 14.08 4.06
C PRO A 37 -2.51 15.12 4.01
N LEU A 38 -3.77 14.67 4.05
CA LEU A 38 -4.92 15.59 4.07
C LEU A 38 -4.94 16.47 5.33
N LEU A 39 -4.51 15.94 6.48
CA LEU A 39 -4.36 16.69 7.73
C LEU A 39 -3.21 17.71 7.66
N ASN A 40 -2.07 17.32 7.06
CA ASN A 40 -0.91 18.20 6.83
C ASN A 40 -1.31 19.40 5.96
N TYR A 41 -2.04 19.15 4.88
CA TYR A 41 -2.54 20.18 3.96
C TYR A 41 -3.80 20.89 4.44
N ARG A 42 -4.33 20.54 5.61
CA ARG A 42 -5.55 21.12 6.19
C ARG A 42 -6.78 20.98 5.27
N LEU A 43 -6.75 19.97 4.39
CA LEU A 43 -7.86 19.54 3.53
C LEU A 43 -8.88 18.69 4.31
N ALA A 44 -8.43 18.03 5.38
CA ALA A 44 -9.29 17.40 6.38
C ALA A 44 -9.11 18.08 7.75
N ARG A 45 -10.21 18.28 8.49
CA ARG A 45 -10.23 18.94 9.80
C ARG A 45 -11.17 18.22 10.79
N PRO A 46 -10.91 16.94 11.11
CA PRO A 46 -11.72 16.24 12.10
C PRO A 46 -11.56 16.87 13.48
N LYS A 47 -12.57 16.73 14.34
CA LYS A 47 -12.42 16.98 15.77
C LYS A 47 -11.82 15.77 16.50
N LEU A 48 -12.08 14.57 15.99
CA LEU A 48 -11.58 13.32 16.54
C LEU A 48 -10.93 12.44 15.46
N VAL A 49 -9.76 11.89 15.76
CA VAL A 49 -9.14 10.82 14.97
C VAL A 49 -9.22 9.51 15.77
N VAL A 50 -9.88 8.51 15.20
CA VAL A 50 -10.04 7.17 15.80
C VAL A 50 -9.04 6.22 15.14
N ASP A 51 -7.94 5.93 15.82
CA ASP A 51 -6.91 5.00 15.35
C ASP A 51 -7.33 3.55 15.58
N ILE A 52 -7.53 2.83 14.48
CA ILE A 52 -7.94 1.43 14.48
C ILE A 52 -6.78 0.48 14.23
N ALA A 53 -5.54 0.96 14.07
CA ALA A 53 -4.39 0.14 13.68
C ALA A 53 -4.08 -1.02 14.65
N GLY A 54 -4.53 -0.91 15.91
CA GLY A 54 -4.38 -1.95 16.93
C GLY A 54 -5.51 -2.99 16.98
N LEU A 55 -6.58 -2.81 16.20
CA LEU A 55 -7.71 -3.74 16.19
C LEU A 55 -7.35 -5.07 15.49
N PRO A 56 -8.00 -6.20 15.85
CA PRO A 56 -7.75 -7.50 15.24
C PRO A 56 -8.42 -7.64 13.86
N LEU A 57 -8.26 -6.64 12.98
CA LEU A 57 -8.78 -6.62 11.61
C LEU A 57 -7.66 -6.91 10.60
N HIS A 58 -6.73 -7.78 10.95
CA HIS A 58 -5.58 -8.15 10.15
C HIS A 58 -5.67 -9.61 9.69
N GLY A 59 -4.75 -10.01 8.81
CA GLY A 59 -4.61 -11.39 8.40
C GLY A 59 -5.27 -11.70 7.05
N VAL A 60 -4.75 -12.77 6.45
CA VAL A 60 -5.22 -13.34 5.19
C VAL A 60 -5.53 -14.80 5.47
N VAL A 61 -6.79 -15.19 5.33
CA VAL A 61 -7.26 -16.56 5.58
C VAL A 61 -7.89 -17.11 4.31
N LEU A 62 -7.63 -18.38 4.00
CA LEU A 62 -8.33 -19.10 2.93
C LEU A 62 -9.35 -20.05 3.56
N GLU A 63 -10.63 -19.85 3.26
CA GLU A 63 -11.74 -20.70 3.72
C GLU A 63 -12.63 -21.02 2.52
N ASP A 64 -12.91 -22.29 2.29
CA ASP A 64 -13.81 -22.75 1.20
C ASP A 64 -13.47 -22.17 -0.19
N GLY A 65 -12.17 -22.02 -0.49
CA GLY A 65 -11.69 -21.45 -1.75
C GLY A 65 -11.82 -19.93 -1.87
N ARG A 66 -12.22 -19.23 -0.80
CA ARG A 66 -12.35 -17.78 -0.71
C ARG A 66 -11.25 -17.21 0.19
N LEU A 67 -10.59 -16.14 -0.25
CA LEU A 67 -9.71 -15.38 0.63
C LEU A 67 -10.52 -14.36 1.42
N ARG A 68 -10.31 -14.36 2.73
CA ARG A 68 -10.83 -13.40 3.69
C ARG A 68 -9.67 -12.53 4.17
N LEU A 69 -9.74 -11.24 3.86
CA LEU A 69 -8.66 -10.28 4.02
C LEU A 69 -9.11 -9.22 5.04
N GLY A 70 -8.49 -9.18 6.21
CA GLY A 70 -8.79 -8.14 7.19
C GLY A 70 -8.55 -6.73 6.63
N ALA A 71 -9.38 -5.76 7.02
CA ALA A 71 -9.27 -4.38 6.51
C ALA A 71 -7.92 -3.70 6.79
N LEU A 72 -7.19 -4.14 7.82
CA LEU A 72 -5.87 -3.64 8.22
C LEU A 72 -4.71 -4.46 7.64
N VAL A 73 -4.98 -5.42 6.75
CA VAL A 73 -3.92 -6.05 5.94
C VAL A 73 -3.18 -4.94 5.18
N ARG A 74 -1.87 -4.86 5.41
CA ARG A 74 -1.00 -3.86 4.80
C ARG A 74 -0.73 -4.21 3.34
N HIS A 75 -0.46 -3.22 2.51
CA HIS A 75 -0.15 -3.46 1.09
C HIS A 75 1.05 -4.39 0.91
N HIS A 76 2.09 -4.23 1.74
CA HIS A 76 3.23 -5.15 1.70
C HIS A 76 2.84 -6.59 2.06
N GLN A 77 1.83 -6.79 2.92
CA GLN A 77 1.37 -8.14 3.29
C GLN A 77 0.62 -8.79 2.13
N LEU A 78 -0.08 -8.01 1.30
CA LEU A 78 -0.66 -8.52 0.05
C LEU A 78 0.43 -8.91 -0.96
N GLU A 79 1.47 -8.08 -1.08
CA GLU A 79 2.63 -8.33 -1.95
C GLU A 79 3.40 -9.59 -1.56
N GLU A 80 3.55 -9.85 -0.26
CA GLU A 80 4.47 -10.85 0.29
C GLU A 80 3.76 -12.15 0.73
N SER A 81 2.42 -12.20 0.68
CA SER A 81 1.67 -13.36 1.16
C SER A 81 1.69 -14.51 0.15
N ASP A 82 2.24 -15.65 0.56
CA ASP A 82 2.15 -16.92 -0.15
C ASP A 82 0.69 -17.31 -0.51
N THR A 83 -0.23 -17.12 0.42
CA THR A 83 -1.65 -17.42 0.21
C THR A 83 -2.22 -16.54 -0.90
N VAL A 84 -1.94 -15.24 -0.89
CA VAL A 84 -2.34 -14.33 -1.97
C VAL A 84 -1.67 -14.73 -3.28
N ALA A 85 -0.37 -15.00 -3.29
CA ALA A 85 0.38 -15.39 -4.48
C ALA A 85 -0.17 -16.67 -5.14
N ARG A 86 -0.63 -17.64 -4.35
CA ARG A 86 -1.17 -18.92 -4.88
C ARG A 86 -2.62 -18.80 -5.33
N HIS A 87 -3.46 -18.10 -4.57
CA HIS A 87 -4.91 -18.14 -4.77
C HIS A 87 -5.48 -16.90 -5.45
N CYS A 88 -4.81 -15.75 -5.39
CA CYS A 88 -5.26 -14.47 -5.95
C CYS A 88 -4.06 -13.54 -6.29
N PRO A 89 -3.10 -13.99 -7.12
CA PRO A 89 -1.82 -13.31 -7.34
C PRO A 89 -1.92 -11.87 -7.87
N MET A 90 -2.98 -11.56 -8.63
CA MET A 90 -3.22 -10.20 -9.14
C MET A 90 -3.43 -9.17 -8.04
N LEU A 91 -3.92 -9.57 -6.86
CA LEU A 91 -4.05 -8.66 -5.73
C LEU A 91 -2.67 -8.24 -5.17
N GLY A 92 -1.73 -9.19 -5.11
CA GLY A 92 -0.33 -8.92 -4.78
C GLY A 92 0.33 -8.01 -5.81
N GLU A 93 0.10 -8.27 -7.10
CA GLU A 93 0.64 -7.42 -8.18
C GLU A 93 0.06 -5.99 -8.16
N ALA A 94 -1.25 -5.85 -7.95
CA ALA A 94 -1.87 -4.53 -7.78
C ALA A 94 -1.28 -3.79 -6.57
N ALA A 95 -1.06 -4.51 -5.46
CA ALA A 95 -0.44 -3.92 -4.26
C ALA A 95 1.00 -3.46 -4.50
N ARG A 96 1.79 -4.15 -5.34
CA ARG A 96 3.17 -3.79 -5.68
C ARG A 96 3.31 -2.43 -6.35
N LEU A 97 2.30 -2.03 -7.13
CA LEU A 97 2.28 -0.78 -7.88
C LEU A 97 1.95 0.44 -6.98
N ILE A 98 1.43 0.21 -5.78
CA ILE A 98 1.02 1.26 -4.85
C ILE A 98 2.26 1.96 -4.31
N GLY A 99 2.40 3.25 -4.62
CA GLY A 99 3.35 4.15 -3.98
C GLY A 99 4.78 3.59 -3.96
N ASN A 100 5.42 3.74 -2.82
CA ASN A 100 6.73 3.18 -2.54
C ASN A 100 6.68 2.25 -1.32
N VAL A 101 7.80 1.58 -1.01
CA VAL A 101 7.91 0.64 0.11
C VAL A 101 7.43 1.22 1.45
N ARG A 102 7.57 2.53 1.67
CA ARG A 102 7.13 3.20 2.91
C ARG A 102 5.63 3.39 2.97
N VAL A 103 5.02 3.74 1.84
CA VAL A 103 3.56 3.77 1.71
C VAL A 103 3.01 2.36 1.92
N ARG A 104 3.63 1.34 1.31
CA ARG A 104 3.16 -0.05 1.42
C ARG A 104 3.35 -0.67 2.81
N ALA A 105 4.33 -0.19 3.58
CA ALA A 105 4.58 -0.63 4.94
C ALA A 105 3.40 -0.31 5.89
N LEU A 106 2.68 0.79 5.67
CA LEU A 106 1.60 1.24 6.54
C LEU A 106 0.24 1.33 5.86
N GLY A 107 0.16 1.56 4.56
CA GLY A 107 -1.09 1.58 3.82
C GLY A 107 -1.82 0.23 3.95
N THR A 108 -3.14 0.29 4.07
CA THR A 108 -4.02 -0.87 4.37
C THR A 108 -5.02 -1.09 3.26
N LEU A 109 -5.41 -2.33 3.02
CA LEU A 109 -6.48 -2.71 2.08
C LEU A 109 -7.76 -1.89 2.32
N GLY A 110 -8.35 -1.99 3.52
CA GLY A 110 -9.60 -1.31 3.87
C GLY A 110 -9.47 0.21 3.80
N GLY A 111 -8.33 0.77 4.25
CA GLY A 111 -8.05 2.21 4.12
C GLY A 111 -7.99 2.70 2.67
N SER A 112 -7.38 1.94 1.75
CA SER A 112 -7.35 2.29 0.33
C SER A 112 -8.75 2.25 -0.29
N LEU A 113 -9.53 1.22 0.03
CA LEU A 113 -10.90 1.10 -0.47
C LEU A 113 -11.81 2.19 0.08
N ALA A 114 -11.79 2.43 1.40
CA ALA A 114 -12.59 3.45 2.06
C ALA A 114 -12.20 4.88 1.64
N HIS A 115 -10.93 5.10 1.27
CA HIS A 115 -10.49 6.39 0.72
C HIS A 115 -11.03 6.65 -0.68
N ALA A 116 -11.25 5.59 -1.48
CA ALA A 116 -11.90 5.65 -2.79
C ALA A 116 -11.31 6.69 -3.76
N ASP A 117 -9.97 6.77 -3.83
CA ASP A 117 -9.32 7.51 -4.91
C ASP A 117 -9.56 6.79 -6.24
N PRO A 118 -10.09 7.46 -7.28
CA PRO A 118 -10.38 6.82 -8.56
C PRO A 118 -9.15 6.23 -9.26
N ALA A 119 -7.95 6.74 -8.95
CA ALA A 119 -6.69 6.27 -9.52
C ALA A 119 -6.03 5.16 -8.68
N ALA A 120 -6.56 4.80 -7.52
CA ALA A 120 -6.00 3.74 -6.70
C ALA A 120 -6.20 2.36 -7.33
N GLU A 121 -5.18 1.51 -7.18
CA GLU A 121 -5.10 0.21 -7.82
C GLU A 121 -6.05 -0.82 -7.19
N LEU A 122 -6.17 -0.82 -5.86
CA LEU A 122 -6.99 -1.79 -5.13
C LEU A 122 -8.48 -1.65 -5.43
N PRO A 123 -9.09 -0.45 -5.52
CA PRO A 123 -10.46 -0.29 -5.99
C PRO A 123 -10.74 -0.96 -7.35
N ALA A 124 -9.84 -0.83 -8.32
CA ALA A 124 -9.96 -1.53 -9.60
C ALA A 124 -9.81 -3.05 -9.45
N ALA A 125 -8.84 -3.51 -8.65
CA ALA A 125 -8.61 -4.93 -8.42
C ALA A 125 -9.82 -5.62 -7.76
N VAL A 126 -10.39 -5.05 -6.70
CA VAL A 126 -11.56 -5.63 -6.02
C VAL A 126 -12.82 -5.59 -6.88
N THR A 127 -12.92 -4.60 -7.79
CA THR A 127 -14.01 -4.52 -8.77
C THR A 127 -13.87 -5.59 -9.85
N ALA A 128 -12.65 -5.90 -10.33
CA ALA A 128 -12.41 -7.02 -11.24
C ALA A 128 -12.65 -8.38 -10.58
N LEU A 129 -12.41 -8.49 -9.27
CA LEU A 129 -12.59 -9.73 -8.50
C LEU A 129 -14.04 -9.97 -8.04
N ASP A 130 -14.95 -9.02 -8.29
CA ASP A 130 -16.31 -9.04 -7.75
C ASP A 130 -16.34 -9.23 -6.22
N ALA A 131 -15.40 -8.57 -5.53
CA ALA A 131 -15.19 -8.74 -4.10
C ALA A 131 -16.43 -8.32 -3.29
N ARG A 132 -16.50 -8.84 -2.06
CA ARG A 132 -17.52 -8.49 -1.08
C ARG A 132 -16.86 -7.82 0.11
N LEU A 133 -17.34 -6.64 0.49
CA LEU A 133 -16.81 -5.86 1.60
C LEU A 133 -17.73 -6.04 2.80
N GLN A 134 -17.18 -6.52 3.91
CA GLN A 134 -17.87 -6.65 5.18
C GLN A 134 -17.73 -5.34 5.95
N VAL A 135 -18.86 -4.72 6.26
CA VAL A 135 -18.94 -3.43 6.93
C VAL A 135 -19.67 -3.60 8.26
N ALA A 136 -19.16 -2.94 9.30
CA ALA A 136 -19.77 -2.93 10.62
C ALA A 136 -20.07 -1.50 11.07
N SER A 137 -21.20 -1.34 11.77
CA SER A 137 -21.58 -0.16 12.54
C SER A 137 -21.98 -0.60 13.96
N ALA A 138 -22.22 0.35 14.86
CA ALA A 138 -22.75 0.03 16.18
C ALA A 138 -24.19 -0.55 16.14
N SER A 139 -24.88 -0.49 14.98
CA SER A 139 -26.24 -1.01 14.80
C SER A 139 -26.28 -2.37 14.09
N GLY A 140 -25.18 -2.84 13.51
CA GLY A 140 -25.14 -4.14 12.85
C GLY A 140 -24.00 -4.30 11.87
N ARG A 141 -24.11 -5.34 11.03
CA ARG A 141 -23.15 -5.66 9.97
C ARG A 141 -23.88 -5.82 8.65
N ARG A 142 -23.22 -5.48 7.55
CA ARG A 142 -23.72 -5.70 6.19
C ARG A 142 -22.58 -6.02 5.23
N THR A 143 -22.93 -6.71 4.15
CA THR A 143 -22.02 -7.02 3.04
C THR A 143 -22.37 -6.14 1.85
N ILE A 144 -21.37 -5.54 1.21
CA ILE A 144 -21.53 -4.67 0.03
C ILE A 144 -20.67 -5.24 -1.10
N ALA A 145 -21.24 -5.37 -2.30
CA ALA A 145 -20.45 -5.76 -3.48
C ALA A 145 -19.50 -4.61 -3.87
N ALA A 146 -18.26 -4.92 -4.27
CA ALA A 146 -17.26 -3.91 -4.64
C ALA A 146 -17.76 -2.92 -5.71
N ARG A 147 -18.53 -3.41 -6.70
CA ARG A 147 -19.14 -2.59 -7.76
C ARG A 147 -20.16 -1.55 -7.25
N GLU A 148 -20.73 -1.77 -6.07
CA GLU A 148 -21.73 -0.90 -5.44
C GLU A 148 -21.11 -0.03 -4.33
N PHE A 149 -19.84 -0.27 -3.98
CA PHE A 149 -19.20 0.36 -2.83
C PHE A 149 -18.74 1.80 -3.13
N PHE A 150 -18.26 2.06 -4.34
CA PHE A 150 -17.71 3.36 -4.75
C PHE A 150 -18.80 4.25 -5.33
N ALA A 151 -19.07 5.37 -4.65
CA ALA A 151 -20.15 6.30 -5.02
C ALA A 151 -19.65 7.48 -5.88
N GLY A 152 -18.36 7.79 -5.82
CA GLY A 152 -17.72 8.87 -6.57
C GLY A 152 -16.28 9.11 -6.12
N PRO A 153 -15.66 10.23 -6.51
CA PRO A 153 -14.27 10.50 -6.19
C PRO A 153 -14.15 10.75 -4.70
N LEU A 154 -13.27 10.00 -4.04
CA LEU A 154 -13.05 10.05 -2.60
C LEU A 154 -14.31 9.77 -1.76
N THR A 155 -15.30 9.08 -2.35
CA THR A 155 -16.62 8.88 -1.75
C THR A 155 -17.08 7.44 -1.91
N THR A 156 -17.55 6.85 -0.82
CA THR A 156 -18.12 5.49 -0.77
C THR A 156 -19.55 5.53 -0.25
N VAL A 157 -20.24 4.39 -0.26
CA VAL A 157 -21.56 4.22 0.36
C VAL A 157 -21.51 3.98 1.87
N LEU A 158 -20.33 4.06 2.49
CA LEU A 158 -20.19 3.94 3.94
C LEU A 158 -20.92 5.08 4.64
N ALA A 159 -21.66 4.74 5.69
CA ALA A 159 -22.16 5.72 6.63
C ALA A 159 -21.02 6.27 7.51
N PRO A 160 -21.16 7.47 8.09
CA PRO A 160 -20.12 8.07 8.94
C PRO A 160 -19.71 7.24 10.16
N ASP A 161 -20.57 6.31 10.61
CA ASP A 161 -20.34 5.42 11.75
C ASP A 161 -19.96 3.98 11.35
N GLU A 162 -19.60 3.77 10.09
CA GLU A 162 -19.24 2.46 9.55
C GLU A 162 -17.73 2.28 9.34
N ILE A 163 -17.27 1.04 9.55
CA ILE A 163 -15.90 0.60 9.28
C ILE A 163 -15.94 -0.61 8.35
N VAL A 164 -15.13 -0.61 7.29
CA VAL A 164 -14.80 -1.83 6.55
C VAL A 164 -13.96 -2.73 7.46
N THR A 165 -14.42 -3.95 7.70
CA THR A 165 -13.78 -4.90 8.61
C THR A 165 -13.01 -5.99 7.88
N GLU A 166 -13.52 -6.44 6.74
CA GLU A 166 -12.97 -7.55 5.97
C GLU A 166 -13.34 -7.39 4.49
N VAL A 167 -12.49 -7.89 3.60
CA VAL A 167 -12.73 -8.01 2.16
C VAL A 167 -12.64 -9.47 1.78
N GLU A 168 -13.67 -9.97 1.12
CA GLU A 168 -13.79 -11.33 0.63
C GLU A 168 -13.61 -11.38 -0.88
N VAL A 169 -12.72 -12.24 -1.36
CA VAL A 169 -12.50 -12.49 -2.78
C VAL A 169 -12.49 -13.99 -3.05
N ASP A 170 -13.17 -14.42 -4.09
CA ASP A 170 -13.06 -15.80 -4.55
C ASP A 170 -11.63 -16.07 -5.06
N GLY A 171 -11.05 -17.22 -4.71
CA GLY A 171 -9.78 -17.64 -5.28
C GLY A 171 -9.92 -17.82 -6.79
N THR A 172 -8.90 -17.41 -7.54
CA THR A 172 -8.88 -17.44 -9.00
C THR A 172 -7.74 -18.31 -9.56
N PRO A 173 -7.54 -19.55 -9.08
CA PRO A 173 -6.43 -20.40 -9.54
C PRO A 173 -6.58 -20.84 -11.01
N ALA A 174 -7.80 -20.83 -11.53
CA ALA A 174 -8.10 -21.17 -12.93
C ALA A 174 -7.92 -20.00 -13.90
N HIS A 175 -7.76 -18.77 -13.38
CA HIS A 175 -7.65 -17.58 -14.21
C HIS A 175 -6.19 -17.25 -14.50
N GLY A 176 -5.89 -16.99 -15.76
CA GLY A 176 -4.78 -16.13 -16.10
C GLY A 176 -5.14 -14.68 -15.79
N TRP A 177 -4.15 -13.87 -15.42
CA TRP A 177 -4.39 -12.51 -14.93
C TRP A 177 -3.34 -11.54 -15.44
N ALA A 178 -3.63 -10.25 -15.42
CA ALA A 178 -2.65 -9.18 -15.62
C ALA A 178 -3.08 -7.91 -14.91
N VAL A 179 -2.11 -7.17 -14.38
CA VAL A 179 -2.27 -5.79 -13.92
C VAL A 179 -1.33 -4.93 -14.76
N GLU A 180 -1.89 -4.00 -15.51
CA GLU A 180 -1.14 -3.07 -16.36
C GLU A 180 -1.39 -1.66 -15.87
N GLN A 181 -0.34 -0.92 -15.60
CA GLN A 181 -0.43 0.46 -15.15
C GLN A 181 0.53 1.33 -15.92
N PHE A 182 0.06 2.53 -16.25
CA PHE A 182 0.94 3.60 -16.68
C PHE A 182 0.86 4.74 -15.69
N ALA A 183 1.99 5.05 -15.08
CA ALA A 183 2.21 6.23 -14.25
C ALA A 183 3.38 7.02 -14.83
N ARG A 184 3.46 8.32 -14.55
CA ARG A 184 4.55 9.17 -15.06
C ARG A 184 5.90 8.76 -14.48
N ARG A 185 5.89 8.24 -13.26
CA ARG A 185 7.04 7.76 -12.48
C ARG A 185 6.58 6.57 -11.65
N ALA A 186 7.50 5.67 -11.33
CA ALA A 186 7.19 4.57 -10.42
C ALA A 186 6.68 5.12 -9.07
N GLY A 187 5.60 4.53 -8.56
CA GLY A 187 4.96 4.93 -7.30
C GLY A 187 4.07 6.19 -7.38
N ASP A 188 4.00 6.89 -8.51
CA ASP A 188 2.91 7.86 -8.75
C ASP A 188 1.59 7.09 -8.94
N PHE A 189 0.45 7.73 -8.64
CA PHE A 189 -0.85 7.21 -9.05
C PHE A 189 -0.89 6.91 -10.55
N GLY A 190 -1.51 5.80 -10.91
CA GLY A 190 -1.74 5.43 -12.31
C GLY A 190 -2.57 6.47 -13.03
N LEU A 191 -2.09 6.96 -14.18
CA LEU A 191 -2.97 7.67 -15.11
C LEU A 191 -4.07 6.72 -15.60
N VAL A 192 -3.70 5.48 -15.88
CA VAL A 192 -4.62 4.38 -16.12
C VAL A 192 -4.04 3.11 -15.52
N THR A 193 -4.88 2.39 -14.80
CA THR A 193 -4.62 1.03 -14.32
C THR A 193 -5.67 0.10 -14.89
N VAL A 194 -5.28 -1.06 -15.39
CA VAL A 194 -6.16 -2.08 -15.93
C VAL A 194 -5.89 -3.41 -15.23
N VAL A 195 -6.94 -4.03 -14.71
CA VAL A 195 -6.91 -5.36 -14.11
C VAL A 195 -7.74 -6.30 -14.97
N ALA A 196 -7.10 -7.36 -15.47
CA ALA A 196 -7.73 -8.37 -16.30
C ALA A 196 -7.61 -9.76 -15.65
N LEU A 197 -8.70 -10.52 -15.64
CA LEU A 197 -8.72 -11.95 -15.34
C LEU A 197 -9.44 -12.68 -16.46
N VAL A 198 -8.89 -13.80 -16.91
CA VAL A 198 -9.48 -14.63 -17.97
C VAL A 198 -9.29 -16.10 -17.61
N SER A 199 -10.36 -16.89 -17.67
CA SER A 199 -10.27 -18.35 -17.69
C SER A 199 -10.67 -18.87 -19.07
N VAL A 200 -10.18 -20.06 -19.41
CA VAL A 200 -10.48 -20.72 -20.69
C VAL A 200 -10.97 -22.13 -20.46
N ASP A 201 -11.91 -22.57 -21.30
CA ASP A 201 -12.48 -23.91 -21.26
C ASP A 201 -11.52 -24.97 -21.84
N ARG A 202 -11.99 -26.23 -21.85
CA ARG A 202 -11.25 -27.35 -22.42
C ARG A 202 -10.94 -27.20 -23.92
N ARG A 203 -11.69 -26.39 -24.66
CA ARG A 203 -11.47 -26.09 -26.09
C ARG A 203 -10.61 -24.85 -26.31
N GLY A 204 -10.20 -24.16 -25.25
CA GLY A 204 -9.39 -22.93 -25.32
C GLY A 204 -10.22 -21.67 -25.57
N ARG A 205 -11.55 -21.76 -25.46
CA ARG A 205 -12.46 -20.62 -25.54
C ARG A 205 -12.57 -19.94 -24.19
N VAL A 206 -12.77 -18.64 -24.17
CA VAL A 206 -12.91 -17.87 -22.92
C VAL A 206 -14.17 -18.32 -22.18
N GLU A 207 -14.01 -18.81 -20.96
CA GLU A 207 -15.12 -19.23 -20.10
C GLU A 207 -15.58 -18.06 -19.21
N ASP A 208 -14.62 -17.37 -18.57
CA ASP A 208 -14.83 -16.17 -17.79
C ASP A 208 -13.83 -15.08 -18.20
N ALA A 209 -14.29 -13.84 -18.27
CA ALA A 209 -13.48 -12.66 -18.54
C ALA A 209 -13.93 -11.53 -17.63
N ARG A 210 -12.97 -10.89 -16.96
CA ARG A 210 -13.19 -9.78 -16.04
C ARG A 210 -12.18 -8.69 -16.34
N LEU A 211 -12.66 -7.47 -16.55
CA LEU A 211 -11.83 -6.33 -16.92
C LEU A 211 -12.30 -5.10 -16.15
N ALA A 212 -11.45 -4.60 -15.25
CA ALA A 212 -11.71 -3.34 -14.53
C ALA A 212 -10.59 -2.32 -14.78
N LEU A 213 -10.96 -1.05 -14.74
CA LEU A 213 -10.07 0.07 -14.98
C LEU A 213 -10.13 1.07 -13.82
N GLY A 214 -8.97 1.62 -13.44
CA GLY A 214 -8.81 2.76 -12.55
C GLY A 214 -8.23 3.97 -13.28
N GLY A 215 -8.48 5.18 -12.77
CA GLY A 215 -7.98 6.45 -13.32
C GLY A 215 -8.69 6.94 -14.59
N VAL A 216 -9.78 6.28 -15.00
CA VAL A 216 -10.51 6.56 -16.25
C VAL A 216 -11.92 7.11 -16.07
N ALA A 217 -12.36 7.28 -14.82
CA ALA A 217 -13.65 7.85 -14.44
C ALA A 217 -13.56 8.36 -12.98
N ASP A 218 -14.71 8.73 -12.41
CA ASP A 218 -14.86 9.15 -11.02
C ASP A 218 -14.79 7.99 -10.00
N ARG A 219 -14.73 6.75 -10.49
CA ARG A 219 -14.66 5.50 -9.73
C ARG A 219 -14.09 4.38 -10.62
N PRO A 220 -13.77 3.19 -10.08
CA PRO A 220 -13.39 2.04 -10.89
C PRO A 220 -14.48 1.65 -11.90
N VAL A 221 -14.08 1.38 -13.15
CA VAL A 221 -15.01 1.02 -14.23
C VAL A 221 -14.86 -0.44 -14.59
N ARG A 222 -15.96 -1.20 -14.55
CA ARG A 222 -16.03 -2.56 -15.09
C ARG A 222 -16.38 -2.52 -16.58
N ALA A 223 -15.55 -3.09 -17.43
CA ALA A 223 -15.72 -3.06 -18.88
C ALA A 223 -16.57 -4.25 -19.39
N ALA A 224 -17.80 -4.36 -18.90
CA ALA A 224 -18.71 -5.49 -19.18
C ALA A 224 -18.87 -5.78 -20.70
N GLY A 225 -18.95 -4.74 -21.53
CA GLY A 225 -19.05 -4.92 -22.99
C GLY A 225 -17.83 -5.61 -23.62
N ALA A 226 -16.64 -5.42 -23.06
CA ALA A 226 -15.43 -6.12 -23.50
C ALA A 226 -15.42 -7.58 -23.01
N GLU A 227 -15.93 -7.82 -21.79
CA GLU A 227 -16.07 -9.16 -21.21
C GLU A 227 -17.06 -10.02 -22.03
N ASP A 228 -18.22 -9.44 -22.36
CA ASP A 228 -19.25 -10.12 -23.15
C ASP A 228 -18.77 -10.44 -24.57
N ALA A 229 -17.95 -9.59 -25.17
CA ALA A 229 -17.38 -9.82 -26.49
C ALA A 229 -16.36 -10.98 -26.54
N LEU A 230 -15.82 -11.39 -25.39
CA LEU A 230 -14.86 -12.48 -25.29
C LEU A 230 -15.51 -13.79 -24.87
N ARG A 231 -16.53 -13.77 -24.02
CA ARG A 231 -17.13 -14.98 -23.43
C ARG A 231 -17.65 -15.96 -24.51
N GLY A 232 -17.24 -17.22 -24.41
CA GLY A 232 -17.56 -18.30 -25.35
C GLY A 232 -16.70 -18.34 -26.63
N GLU A 233 -15.82 -17.35 -26.81
CA GLU A 233 -15.06 -17.17 -28.04
C GLU A 233 -13.60 -17.60 -27.88
N GLU A 234 -12.96 -17.92 -29.01
CA GLU A 234 -11.53 -18.16 -29.04
C GLU A 234 -10.77 -16.82 -28.87
N PRO A 235 -9.81 -16.70 -27.95
CA PRO A 235 -9.17 -15.43 -27.63
C PRO A 235 -8.07 -15.06 -28.65
N THR A 236 -8.44 -14.86 -29.91
CA THR A 236 -7.49 -14.42 -30.96
C THR A 236 -7.01 -12.99 -30.74
N ALA A 237 -5.85 -12.63 -31.31
CA ALA A 237 -5.30 -11.28 -31.18
C ALA A 237 -6.28 -10.19 -31.66
N GLU A 238 -7.03 -10.47 -32.74
CA GLU A 238 -8.04 -9.58 -33.31
C GLU A 238 -9.22 -9.39 -32.34
N ARG A 239 -9.69 -10.47 -31.69
CA ARG A 239 -10.78 -10.41 -30.72
C ARG A 239 -10.37 -9.67 -29.45
N LEU A 240 -9.16 -9.91 -28.95
CA LEU A 240 -8.61 -9.18 -27.80
C LEU A 240 -8.45 -7.69 -28.12
N ALA A 241 -8.01 -7.35 -29.33
CA ALA A 241 -7.95 -5.96 -29.80
C ALA A 241 -9.37 -5.36 -29.89
N ARG A 242 -10.35 -6.09 -30.42
CA ARG A 242 -11.74 -5.60 -30.50
C ARG A 242 -12.35 -5.38 -29.12
N ALA A 243 -12.14 -6.28 -28.17
CA ALA A 243 -12.59 -6.12 -26.79
C ALA A 243 -11.98 -4.88 -26.13
N ALA A 244 -10.68 -4.63 -26.36
CA ALA A 244 -10.01 -3.42 -25.88
C ALA A 244 -10.59 -2.13 -26.50
N GLU A 245 -10.94 -2.13 -27.80
CA GLU A 245 -11.62 -1.00 -28.43
C GLU A 245 -13.03 -0.80 -27.87
N ILE A 246 -13.81 -1.87 -27.63
CA ILE A 246 -15.14 -1.77 -26.99
C ILE A 246 -15.03 -1.14 -25.60
N ALA A 247 -14.02 -1.53 -24.81
CA ALA A 247 -13.76 -0.90 -23.51
C ALA A 247 -13.48 0.60 -23.68
N ARG A 248 -12.58 0.96 -24.62
CA ARG A 248 -12.18 2.33 -24.91
C ARG A 248 -13.33 3.23 -25.37
N GLU A 249 -14.18 2.75 -26.27
CA GLU A 249 -15.31 3.49 -26.87
C GLU A 249 -16.30 3.99 -25.81
N ARG A 250 -16.39 3.31 -24.65
CA ARG A 250 -17.32 3.63 -23.57
C ARG A 250 -16.74 4.53 -22.47
N LEU A 251 -15.45 4.85 -22.51
CA LEU A 251 -14.80 5.66 -21.48
C LEU A 251 -14.98 7.16 -21.78
N ASP A 252 -15.18 7.97 -20.75
CA ASP A 252 -15.09 9.43 -20.81
C ASP A 252 -14.27 10.01 -19.65
N PRO A 253 -12.94 9.81 -19.67
CA PRO A 253 -12.09 10.22 -18.57
C PRO A 253 -11.92 11.75 -18.53
N PRO A 254 -11.82 12.34 -17.33
CA PRO A 254 -11.55 13.77 -17.18
C PRO A 254 -10.13 14.13 -17.64
N SER A 255 -9.94 15.40 -17.97
CA SER A 255 -8.60 15.98 -18.14
C SER A 255 -8.13 16.62 -16.83
N ASP A 256 -6.83 16.58 -16.57
CA ASP A 256 -6.22 17.26 -15.42
C ASP A 256 -4.86 17.87 -15.77
N ALA A 257 -4.11 18.31 -14.76
CA ALA A 257 -2.80 18.93 -14.90
C ALA A 257 -1.71 17.97 -15.44
N PHE A 258 -1.97 16.66 -15.49
CA PHE A 258 -1.01 15.63 -15.86
C PHE A 258 -1.32 14.99 -17.20
N ALA A 259 -2.59 14.83 -17.55
CA ALA A 259 -3.01 14.20 -18.79
C ALA A 259 -4.38 14.69 -19.26
N SER A 260 -4.56 14.78 -20.58
CA SER A 260 -5.87 14.98 -21.18
C SER A 260 -6.72 13.71 -21.09
N GLY A 261 -8.04 13.87 -21.02
CA GLY A 261 -8.99 12.75 -21.11
C GLY A 261 -8.81 11.95 -22.39
N ALA A 262 -8.55 12.62 -23.52
CA ALA A 262 -8.26 11.95 -24.78
C ALA A 262 -7.02 11.03 -24.70
N TYR A 263 -5.95 11.48 -24.02
CA TYR A 263 -4.76 10.67 -23.79
C TYR A 263 -5.05 9.49 -22.85
N ARG A 264 -5.78 9.70 -21.75
CA ARG A 264 -6.22 8.62 -20.84
C ARG A 264 -7.06 7.57 -21.58
N ARG A 265 -8.01 8.00 -22.42
CA ARG A 265 -8.87 7.11 -23.22
C ARG A 265 -8.03 6.27 -24.20
N LEU A 266 -7.08 6.88 -24.90
CA LEU A 266 -6.17 6.16 -25.80
C LEU A 266 -5.33 5.12 -25.03
N LEU A 267 -4.73 5.56 -23.92
CA LEU A 267 -3.88 4.73 -23.08
C LEU A 267 -4.65 3.54 -22.49
N ALA A 268 -5.88 3.75 -22.06
CA ALA A 268 -6.76 2.68 -21.58
C ALA A 268 -6.98 1.58 -22.62
N GLY A 269 -7.23 1.92 -23.89
CA GLY A 269 -7.34 0.91 -24.96
C GLY A 269 -6.05 0.11 -25.14
N VAL A 270 -4.89 0.77 -25.12
CA VAL A 270 -3.58 0.11 -25.24
C VAL A 270 -3.31 -0.84 -24.07
N LEU A 271 -3.55 -0.39 -22.83
CA LEU A 271 -3.33 -1.19 -21.63
C LEU A 271 -4.35 -2.34 -21.52
N CYS A 272 -5.62 -2.13 -21.91
CA CYS A 272 -6.63 -3.19 -22.00
C CYS A 272 -6.17 -4.33 -22.90
N ARG A 273 -5.69 -4.01 -24.10
CA ARG A 273 -5.18 -5.03 -25.02
C ARG A 273 -4.01 -5.80 -24.40
N ARG A 274 -3.02 -5.09 -23.81
CA ARG A 274 -1.87 -5.73 -23.16
C ARG A 274 -2.27 -6.63 -21.99
N ALA A 275 -3.15 -6.15 -21.13
CA ALA A 275 -3.64 -6.88 -19.97
C ALA A 275 -4.39 -8.15 -20.40
N LEU A 276 -5.31 -8.04 -21.36
CA LEU A 276 -6.05 -9.17 -21.91
C LEU A 276 -5.12 -10.20 -22.58
N THR A 277 -4.16 -9.76 -23.39
CA THR A 277 -3.17 -10.65 -24.01
C THR A 277 -2.34 -11.41 -22.98
N ARG A 278 -1.84 -10.74 -21.93
CA ARG A 278 -1.07 -11.41 -20.86
C ARG A 278 -1.93 -12.34 -20.02
N ALA A 279 -3.16 -11.94 -19.70
CA ALA A 279 -4.10 -12.76 -18.95
C ALA A 279 -4.44 -14.05 -19.71
N VAL A 280 -4.78 -13.94 -21.00
CA VAL A 280 -5.04 -15.11 -21.87
C VAL A 280 -3.81 -16.01 -21.97
N ALA A 281 -2.62 -15.45 -22.20
CA ALA A 281 -1.40 -16.23 -22.30
C ALA A 281 -1.16 -17.06 -21.02
N ARG A 282 -1.36 -16.46 -19.84
CA ARG A 282 -1.27 -17.16 -18.54
C ARG A 282 -2.36 -18.22 -18.37
N ALA A 283 -3.58 -17.95 -18.82
CA ALA A 283 -4.71 -18.89 -18.73
C ALA A 283 -4.50 -20.14 -19.63
N LEU A 284 -3.89 -19.94 -20.80
CA LEU A 284 -3.56 -21.05 -21.70
C LEU A 284 -2.37 -21.88 -21.18
N GLN A 285 -1.41 -21.24 -20.49
CA GLN A 285 -0.26 -21.91 -19.88
C GLN A 285 -0.64 -22.75 -18.66
N SER A 286 -1.55 -22.28 -17.81
CA SER A 286 -2.03 -23.04 -16.64
C SER A 286 -2.77 -24.33 -17.00
N LYS A 287 -3.28 -24.44 -18.24
CA LYS A 287 -3.85 -25.68 -18.82
C LYS A 287 -2.82 -26.80 -19.02
N GLY A 288 -1.52 -26.45 -19.08
CA GLY A 288 -0.41 -27.39 -19.29
C GLY A 288 0.31 -27.85 -18.02
N ALA A 289 -0.02 -27.29 -16.84
CA ALA A 289 0.66 -27.59 -15.59
C ALA A 289 -0.35 -28.02 -14.52
N SER A 290 -0.52 -29.35 -14.37
CA SER A 290 -1.10 -29.93 -13.16
C SER A 290 0.04 -30.38 -12.26
N THR A 291 0.19 -29.76 -11.09
CA THR A 291 0.57 -30.48 -9.86
C THR A 291 0.13 -29.67 -8.65
N ALA A 292 -0.48 -30.37 -7.69
CA ALA A 292 -0.86 -29.86 -6.38
C ALA A 292 0.37 -29.71 -5.46
N PRO A 293 0.41 -28.73 -4.54
CA PRO A 293 1.43 -28.65 -3.51
C PRO A 293 0.96 -29.22 -2.16
N SER A 294 1.91 -29.77 -1.40
CA SER A 294 1.78 -30.33 -0.06
C SER A 294 1.86 -29.28 1.07
N ASP A 295 1.31 -29.66 2.21
CA ASP A 295 0.96 -28.87 3.39
C ASP A 295 2.10 -28.31 4.28
N ALA A 296 1.67 -27.26 4.99
CA ALA A 296 1.97 -26.84 6.37
C ALA A 296 3.35 -26.29 6.78
N SER A 297 3.33 -25.06 7.32
CA SER A 297 4.05 -24.66 8.55
C SER A 297 3.54 -23.30 9.11
N PRO A 298 3.77 -23.00 10.40
CA PRO A 298 2.79 -22.31 11.25
C PRO A 298 2.93 -20.79 11.37
N MET A 299 1.85 -20.18 11.86
CA MET A 299 1.73 -18.77 12.24
C MET A 299 2.63 -18.41 13.44
N ILE A 300 3.35 -17.30 13.35
CA ILE A 300 3.95 -16.61 14.51
C ILE A 300 3.13 -15.34 14.76
N ALA A 301 2.46 -15.29 15.91
CA ALA A 301 1.81 -14.09 16.45
C ALA A 301 2.81 -13.29 17.30
N PRO A 302 2.80 -11.94 17.26
CA PRO A 302 3.44 -11.16 18.31
C PRO A 302 2.46 -10.94 19.47
N ALA A 303 3.00 -11.05 20.69
CA ALA A 303 2.28 -10.85 21.95
C ALA A 303 1.99 -9.37 22.22
N LYS A 304 0.83 -9.11 22.85
CA LYS A 304 0.39 -7.81 23.38
C LYS A 304 1.14 -7.44 24.68
N PRO A 305 1.28 -6.14 24.96
CA PRO A 305 1.12 -5.63 26.31
C PRO A 305 -0.20 -4.85 26.44
N ALA A 306 -0.94 -5.13 27.53
CA ALA A 306 -2.17 -4.42 27.91
C ALA A 306 -1.84 -3.06 28.53
N LEU A 307 -2.56 -1.99 28.17
CA LEU A 307 -2.44 -0.69 28.87
C LEU A 307 -3.77 0.09 28.91
N GLU A 308 -4.20 0.28 30.16
CA GLU A 308 -5.27 1.13 30.73
C GLU A 308 -5.93 2.22 29.85
N ARG A 309 -7.27 2.24 29.89
CA ARG A 309 -8.13 3.35 29.44
C ARG A 309 -7.88 4.62 30.26
N LYS A 310 -7.55 5.73 29.58
CA LYS A 310 -7.69 7.10 30.11
C LYS A 310 -8.37 7.99 29.06
N PRO A 311 -9.20 8.97 29.51
CA PRO A 311 -9.88 9.89 28.61
C PRO A 311 -8.89 10.83 27.90
N PRO A 312 -9.25 11.41 26.74
CA PRO A 312 -8.33 12.22 25.94
C PRO A 312 -7.92 13.48 26.70
N ARG A 313 -6.60 13.67 26.84
CA ARG A 313 -5.97 14.90 27.34
C ARG A 313 -5.29 15.62 26.17
N ASP A 314 -5.09 16.93 26.29
CA ASP A 314 -4.38 17.76 25.31
C ASP A 314 -2.91 17.33 25.10
N ALA A 315 -2.35 16.53 26.00
CA ALA A 315 -1.06 15.88 25.90
C ALA A 315 -1.13 14.39 26.28
N MET A 316 -0.41 13.55 25.54
CA MET A 316 -0.38 12.09 25.67
C MET A 316 1.05 11.60 25.89
N ILE A 317 1.24 10.47 26.58
CA ILE A 317 2.57 9.84 26.70
C ILE A 317 2.71 8.74 25.64
N ALA A 318 3.65 8.92 24.71
CA ALA A 318 4.06 7.90 23.77
C ALA A 318 5.25 7.11 24.37
N ARG A 319 5.02 5.83 24.66
CA ARG A 319 6.06 4.89 25.10
C ARG A 319 6.55 4.10 23.89
N MET A 320 7.85 4.08 23.61
CA MET A 320 8.41 3.36 22.47
C MET A 320 9.84 2.89 22.71
N VAL A 321 10.33 1.99 21.86
CA VAL A 321 11.75 1.65 21.79
C VAL A 321 12.40 2.48 20.69
N LEU A 322 13.24 3.44 21.04
CA LEU A 322 13.95 4.29 20.09
C LEU A 322 15.44 3.93 20.08
N ASN A 323 15.95 3.48 18.93
CA ASN A 323 17.35 3.05 18.76
C ASN A 323 17.78 2.05 19.86
N GLY A 324 16.92 1.07 20.15
CA GLY A 324 17.14 0.03 21.16
C GLY A 324 16.93 0.46 22.62
N ARG A 325 16.57 1.74 22.89
CA ARG A 325 16.36 2.25 24.25
C ARG A 325 14.89 2.60 24.50
N GLN A 326 14.37 2.23 25.65
CA GLN A 326 13.03 2.66 26.08
C GLN A 326 12.99 4.18 26.22
N ARG A 327 11.92 4.78 25.71
CA ARG A 327 11.65 6.22 25.76
C ARG A 327 10.18 6.46 26.06
N GLU A 328 9.94 7.42 26.94
CA GLU A 328 8.63 8.02 27.18
C GLU A 328 8.70 9.48 26.78
N VAL A 329 7.77 9.92 25.93
CA VAL A 329 7.75 11.27 25.38
C VAL A 329 6.34 11.82 25.45
N GLU A 330 6.21 13.04 25.95
CA GLU A 330 4.95 13.78 25.89
C GLU A 330 4.72 14.29 24.47
N VAL A 331 3.56 13.97 23.90
CA VAL A 331 3.21 14.27 22.50
C VAL A 331 1.82 14.86 22.41
N ARG A 332 1.62 15.73 21.42
CA ARG A 332 0.28 16.24 21.07
C ARG A 332 -0.43 15.24 20.15
N PRO A 333 -1.77 15.14 20.20
CA PRO A 333 -2.54 14.26 19.33
C PRO A 333 -2.24 14.40 17.83
N ASN A 334 -1.97 15.63 17.39
CA ASN A 334 -1.75 16.00 16.00
C ASN A 334 -0.26 16.14 15.63
N GLN A 335 0.64 15.74 16.53
CA GLN A 335 2.08 15.75 16.28
C GLN A 335 2.47 14.53 15.46
N THR A 336 3.26 14.75 14.42
CA THR A 336 3.86 13.66 13.63
C THR A 336 5.07 13.06 14.34
N LEU A 337 5.43 11.84 13.97
CA LEU A 337 6.66 11.19 14.42
C LEU A 337 7.89 12.01 14.02
N LEU A 338 7.85 12.65 12.84
CA LEU A 338 8.92 13.55 12.40
C LEU A 338 9.13 14.74 13.34
N GLU A 339 8.05 15.47 13.66
CA GLU A 339 8.09 16.60 14.60
C GLU A 339 8.54 16.14 15.99
N MET A 340 8.07 14.98 16.47
CA MET A 340 8.52 14.43 17.75
C MET A 340 10.03 14.13 17.76
N LEU A 341 10.54 13.46 16.73
CA LEU A 341 11.96 13.13 16.64
C LEU A 341 12.83 14.37 16.55
N ARG A 342 12.45 15.35 15.72
CA ARG A 342 13.26 16.54 15.47
C ARG A 342 13.10 17.61 16.55
N ASP A 343 11.86 18.01 16.81
CA ASP A 343 11.56 19.23 17.57
C ASP A 343 11.44 18.94 19.07
N THR A 344 11.06 17.72 19.44
CA THR A 344 10.99 17.30 20.85
C THR A 344 12.26 16.59 21.32
N LEU A 345 12.84 15.70 20.50
CA LEU A 345 13.99 14.87 20.88
C LEU A 345 15.34 15.35 20.33
N GLY A 346 15.38 16.34 19.43
CA GLY A 346 16.62 16.87 18.85
C GLY A 346 17.34 15.89 17.91
N ILE A 347 16.63 14.92 17.35
CA ILE A 347 17.15 13.87 16.47
C ILE A 347 17.05 14.34 15.02
N PHE A 348 18.07 15.07 14.57
CA PHE A 348 18.10 15.75 13.27
C PHE A 348 18.67 14.92 12.11
N ASP A 349 19.07 13.66 12.33
CA ASP A 349 19.43 12.73 11.25
C ASP A 349 18.21 12.39 10.38
N VAL A 350 17.00 12.44 10.95
CA VAL A 350 15.72 12.40 10.22
C VAL A 350 15.39 13.79 9.66
N LYS A 351 15.24 13.89 8.34
CA LYS A 351 15.12 15.19 7.66
C LYS A 351 13.67 15.51 7.29
N GLN A 352 13.27 16.77 7.50
CA GLN A 352 12.01 17.30 7.00
C GLN A 352 12.19 17.72 5.54
N GLY A 353 11.39 17.13 4.64
CA GLY A 353 11.51 17.31 3.20
C GLY A 353 10.22 17.86 2.59
N CYS A 354 9.42 16.99 1.98
CA CYS A 354 8.16 17.39 1.35
C CYS A 354 6.93 17.34 2.28
N ASP A 355 7.02 16.68 3.44
CA ASP A 355 5.89 16.43 4.37
C ASP A 355 4.68 15.67 3.77
N GLU A 356 4.88 15.05 2.61
CA GLU A 356 3.89 14.23 1.90
C GLU A 356 4.23 12.73 1.89
N GLY A 357 5.37 12.35 2.47
CA GLY A 357 5.88 10.97 2.40
C GLY A 357 6.48 10.56 1.05
N VAL A 358 6.57 11.50 0.10
CA VAL A 358 7.10 11.29 -1.26
C VAL A 358 8.62 11.21 -1.29
N CYS A 359 9.34 12.18 -0.71
CA CYS A 359 10.77 12.32 -0.97
C CYS A 359 11.68 11.33 -0.21
N GLY A 360 11.22 10.78 0.91
CA GLY A 360 11.97 9.79 1.71
C GLY A 360 13.08 10.33 2.60
N ALA A 361 13.20 11.65 2.76
CA ALA A 361 14.22 12.24 3.63
C ALA A 361 13.93 11.99 5.12
N CYS A 362 12.65 11.79 5.47
CA CYS A 362 12.15 11.55 6.82
C CYS A 362 12.04 10.05 7.18
N THR A 363 12.65 9.16 6.39
CA THR A 363 12.52 7.72 6.61
C THR A 363 13.09 7.30 7.96
N VAL A 364 12.33 6.46 8.68
CA VAL A 364 12.77 5.71 9.85
C VAL A 364 12.37 4.24 9.65
N LEU A 365 12.98 3.31 10.39
CA LEU A 365 12.43 1.96 10.47
C LEU A 365 11.44 1.90 11.62
N LEU A 366 10.20 1.52 11.33
CA LEU A 366 9.17 1.25 12.33
C LEU A 366 8.89 -0.25 12.31
N ASP A 367 9.22 -0.93 13.41
CA ASP A 367 9.22 -2.39 13.55
C ASP A 367 9.98 -3.08 12.40
N GLY A 368 11.17 -2.54 12.06
CA GLY A 368 12.05 -3.06 11.02
C GLY A 368 11.66 -2.69 9.58
N ARG A 369 10.53 -2.00 9.35
CA ARG A 369 10.11 -1.58 8.01
C ARG A 369 10.31 -0.09 7.77
N PRO A 370 10.77 0.33 6.58
CA PRO A 370 10.94 1.74 6.29
C PRO A 370 9.57 2.42 6.21
N VAL A 371 9.42 3.55 6.90
CA VAL A 371 8.19 4.37 6.89
C VAL A 371 8.52 5.85 6.79
N SER A 372 7.61 6.64 6.22
CA SER A 372 7.73 8.10 6.18
C SER A 372 7.25 8.69 7.53
N SER A 373 8.16 9.11 8.40
CA SER A 373 7.80 9.61 9.74
C SER A 373 6.90 10.87 9.71
N CYS A 374 6.89 11.64 8.61
CA CYS A 374 5.97 12.76 8.44
C CYS A 374 4.49 12.34 8.23
N LEU A 375 4.24 11.07 7.92
CA LEU A 375 2.89 10.51 7.72
C LEU A 375 2.44 9.61 8.89
N VAL A 376 3.22 9.53 9.95
CA VAL A 376 2.91 8.75 11.15
C VAL A 376 2.60 9.73 12.27
N LEU A 377 1.45 9.61 12.92
CA LEU A 377 1.16 10.37 14.14
C LEU A 377 1.97 9.80 15.31
N ALA A 378 2.56 10.67 16.13
CA ALA A 378 3.38 10.26 17.27
C ALA A 378 2.63 9.38 18.30
N PRO A 379 1.33 9.62 18.62
CA PRO A 379 0.57 8.69 19.45
C PRO A 379 0.52 7.24 18.89
N ALA A 380 0.56 7.07 17.58
CA ALA A 380 0.44 5.77 16.91
C ALA A 380 1.72 4.89 17.00
N VAL A 381 2.83 5.43 17.52
CA VAL A 381 4.06 4.64 17.76
C VAL A 381 4.16 4.04 19.16
N ARG A 382 3.10 4.15 19.96
CA ARG A 382 3.03 3.55 21.30
C ARG A 382 3.26 2.03 21.22
N GLY A 383 4.24 1.55 21.98
CA GLY A 383 4.62 0.14 22.06
C GLY A 383 5.45 -0.37 20.88
N ARG A 384 5.84 0.50 19.94
CA ARG A 384 6.53 0.13 18.70
C ARG A 384 8.03 0.43 18.77
N ALA A 385 8.80 -0.19 17.89
CA ALA A 385 10.24 0.05 17.76
C ALA A 385 10.52 1.03 16.62
N VAL A 386 11.26 2.11 16.91
CA VAL A 386 11.71 3.12 15.95
C VAL A 386 13.23 3.10 15.87
N VAL A 387 13.77 2.98 14.65
CA VAL A 387 15.21 3.07 14.38
C VAL A 387 15.47 4.22 13.42
N THR A 388 16.32 5.15 13.83
CA THR A 388 16.86 6.24 13.00
C THR A 388 18.27 5.86 12.50
N LEU A 389 18.90 6.74 11.71
CA LEU A 389 20.24 6.48 11.19
C LEU A 389 21.26 6.22 12.32
N ARG A 390 21.18 7.00 13.41
CA ARG A 390 22.02 6.78 14.62
C ARG A 390 21.84 5.41 15.25
N GLY A 391 20.68 4.77 15.08
CA GLY A 391 20.44 3.43 15.59
C GLY A 391 21.23 2.34 14.85
N LEU A 392 21.88 2.66 13.73
CA LEU A 392 22.74 1.73 13.00
C LEU A 392 24.16 1.66 13.56
N GLU A 393 24.59 2.68 14.31
CA GLU A 393 25.93 2.75 14.90
C GLU A 393 26.12 1.63 15.93
N ARG A 394 27.30 1.00 15.93
CA ARG A 394 27.68 -0.06 16.88
C ARG A 394 29.02 0.26 17.51
N ASP A 395 29.09 0.21 18.84
CA ASP A 395 30.33 0.45 19.61
C ASP A 395 31.06 1.76 19.26
N GLY A 396 30.30 2.80 18.87
CA GLY A 396 30.83 4.10 18.45
C GLY A 396 31.33 4.17 16.99
N GLY A 397 31.24 3.07 16.24
CA GLY A 397 31.60 2.97 14.83
C GLY A 397 30.40 3.04 13.87
N LEU A 398 30.70 3.36 12.61
CA LEU A 398 29.73 3.34 11.52
C LEU A 398 29.32 1.90 11.18
N HIS A 399 28.06 1.72 10.80
CA HIS A 399 27.60 0.49 10.17
C HIS A 399 28.34 0.27 8.84
N ALA A 400 28.62 -0.99 8.47
CA ALA A 400 29.32 -1.32 7.22
C ALA A 400 28.66 -0.71 5.97
N LEU A 401 27.32 -0.58 5.97
CA LEU A 401 26.58 0.11 4.91
C LEU A 401 26.87 1.63 4.86
N GLN A 402 27.02 2.27 6.02
CA GLN A 402 27.41 3.69 6.10
C GLN A 402 28.83 3.87 5.57
N GLU A 403 29.76 2.97 5.92
CA GLU A 403 31.13 3.01 5.38
C GLU A 403 31.17 2.85 3.86
N ALA A 404 30.37 1.93 3.29
CA ALA A 404 30.28 1.74 1.85
C ALA A 404 29.85 3.04 1.14
N PHE A 405 28.87 3.76 1.69
CA PHE A 405 28.44 5.05 1.13
C PHE A 405 29.57 6.10 1.14
N VAL A 406 30.38 6.14 2.20
CA VAL A 406 31.53 7.05 2.31
C VAL A 406 32.58 6.68 1.26
N ARG A 407 32.98 5.40 1.18
CA ARG A 407 34.02 4.92 0.25
C ARG A 407 33.69 5.20 -1.22
N HIS A 408 32.43 4.99 -1.61
CA HIS A 408 32.00 5.18 -3.00
C HIS A 408 31.61 6.63 -3.34
N GLY A 409 31.73 7.57 -2.40
CA GLY A 409 31.31 8.96 -2.63
C GLY A 409 29.79 9.09 -2.87
N ALA A 410 29.00 8.19 -2.28
CA ALA A 410 27.54 8.19 -2.36
C ALA A 410 26.87 9.31 -1.52
N VAL A 411 27.69 10.13 -0.85
CA VAL A 411 27.28 11.28 -0.04
C VAL A 411 27.70 12.56 -0.74
N GLN A 412 26.79 13.15 -1.52
CA GLN A 412 26.97 14.46 -2.16
C GLN A 412 26.56 15.56 -1.18
N CYS A 413 25.36 16.14 -1.32
CA CYS A 413 24.81 17.05 -0.29
C CYS A 413 24.39 16.32 1.00
N GLY A 414 24.28 14.98 0.97
CA GLY A 414 23.96 14.14 2.13
C GLY A 414 22.51 14.21 2.63
N PHE A 415 21.65 15.06 2.08
CA PHE A 415 20.32 15.29 2.63
C PHE A 415 19.41 14.06 2.59
N CYS A 416 19.42 13.31 1.48
CA CYS A 416 18.63 12.09 1.32
C CYS A 416 19.28 10.83 1.92
N THR A 417 20.58 10.91 2.25
CA THR A 417 21.40 9.77 2.64
C THR A 417 20.84 8.98 3.83
N PRO A 418 20.36 9.60 4.92
CA PRO A 418 19.79 8.85 6.05
C PRO A 418 18.63 7.94 5.62
N GLY A 419 17.70 8.48 4.82
CA GLY A 419 16.56 7.70 4.36
C GLY A 419 16.92 6.66 3.31
N MET A 420 17.93 6.91 2.47
CA MET A 420 18.44 5.92 1.51
C MET A 420 19.04 4.72 2.25
N LEU A 421 19.87 4.97 3.27
CA LEU A 421 20.53 3.94 4.06
C LEU A 421 19.53 3.05 4.79
N LEU A 422 18.53 3.64 5.45
CA LEU A 422 17.52 2.87 6.17
C LEU A 422 16.63 2.05 5.23
N THR A 423 16.16 2.64 4.12
CA THR A 423 15.39 1.89 3.11
C THR A 423 16.21 0.73 2.54
N ALA A 424 17.46 1.00 2.15
CA ALA A 424 18.33 -0.01 1.54
C ALA A 424 18.69 -1.11 2.54
N LEU A 425 18.97 -0.78 3.80
CA LEU A 425 19.24 -1.76 4.84
C LEU A 425 18.06 -2.72 5.01
N ALA A 426 16.85 -2.20 5.18
CA ALA A 426 15.66 -3.03 5.34
C ALA A 426 15.37 -3.92 4.12
N PHE A 427 15.74 -3.47 2.92
CA PHE A 427 15.66 -4.27 1.70
C PHE A 427 16.73 -5.39 1.69
N LEU A 428 17.99 -5.04 1.94
CA LEU A 428 19.14 -5.94 1.88
C LEU A 428 19.15 -7.00 3.00
N GLU A 429 18.46 -6.76 4.11
CA GLU A 429 18.23 -7.79 5.14
C GLU A 429 17.32 -8.93 4.65
N ARG A 430 16.47 -8.65 3.66
CA ARG A 430 15.48 -9.59 3.11
C ARG A 430 15.93 -10.19 1.79
N GLU A 431 16.58 -9.39 0.94
CA GLU A 431 17.14 -9.81 -0.34
C GLU A 431 18.66 -9.71 -0.28
N ARG A 432 19.33 -10.88 -0.18
CA ARG A 432 20.78 -10.96 0.06
C ARG A 432 21.60 -10.86 -1.21
N SER A 433 21.01 -11.08 -2.38
CA SER A 433 21.73 -11.02 -3.65
C SER A 433 20.91 -10.29 -4.71
N PRO A 434 20.53 -9.02 -4.45
CA PRO A 434 19.75 -8.25 -5.40
C PRO A 434 20.59 -7.91 -6.63
N ASP A 435 19.94 -7.90 -7.79
CA ASP A 435 20.49 -7.21 -8.94
C ASP A 435 20.31 -5.69 -8.81
N ARG A 436 20.96 -4.94 -9.71
CA ARG A 436 20.91 -3.47 -9.70
C ARG A 436 19.50 -2.92 -9.90
N GLU A 437 18.66 -3.65 -10.63
CA GLU A 437 17.28 -3.24 -10.90
C GLU A 437 16.42 -3.37 -9.65
N ALA A 438 16.56 -4.46 -8.89
CA ALA A 438 15.91 -4.65 -7.61
C ALA A 438 16.33 -3.58 -6.59
N LEU A 439 17.62 -3.20 -6.56
CA LEU A 439 18.11 -2.07 -5.76
C LEU A 439 17.48 -0.74 -6.19
N ARG A 440 17.36 -0.51 -7.50
CA ARG A 440 16.69 0.68 -8.06
C ARG A 440 15.24 0.74 -7.60
N THR A 441 14.50 -0.35 -7.76
CA THR A 441 13.09 -0.47 -7.34
C THR A 441 12.91 -0.30 -5.83
N ALA A 442 13.78 -0.87 -5.01
CA ALA A 442 13.73 -0.69 -3.56
C ALA A 442 13.85 0.80 -3.14
N LEU A 443 14.56 1.59 -3.93
CA LEU A 443 14.77 3.03 -3.72
C LEU A 443 13.80 3.94 -4.49
N GLU A 444 12.80 3.43 -5.21
CA GLU A 444 11.85 4.22 -6.05
C GLU A 444 10.99 5.23 -5.26
N GLY A 445 11.15 5.34 -3.94
CA GLY A 445 10.58 6.40 -3.11
C GLY A 445 11.61 7.31 -2.44
N ASN A 446 12.89 7.20 -2.70
CA ASN A 446 13.91 8.04 -2.08
C ASN A 446 14.50 8.99 -3.12
N LEU A 447 14.20 10.29 -3.01
CA LEU A 447 14.58 11.28 -4.01
C LEU A 447 15.91 11.95 -3.64
N CYS A 448 16.88 11.88 -4.55
CA CYS A 448 18.15 12.58 -4.46
C CYS A 448 18.14 13.84 -5.34
N ARG A 449 18.16 15.02 -4.71
CA ARG A 449 18.22 16.31 -5.42
C ARG A 449 19.49 16.48 -6.26
N CYS A 450 20.62 15.93 -5.80
CA CYS A 450 21.91 15.99 -6.50
C CYS A 450 22.07 14.92 -7.59
N THR A 451 21.02 14.11 -7.85
CA THR A 451 21.03 13.04 -8.85
C THR A 451 22.18 12.03 -8.71
N GLY A 452 22.72 11.85 -7.50
CA GLY A 452 23.89 10.99 -7.19
C GLY A 452 23.62 9.48 -7.19
N TYR A 453 22.54 9.02 -7.84
CA TYR A 453 22.03 7.65 -7.72
C TYR A 453 23.03 6.58 -8.16
N ALA A 454 23.86 6.86 -9.18
CA ALA A 454 24.85 5.89 -9.66
C ALA A 454 25.81 5.45 -8.54
N LYS A 455 26.38 6.43 -7.80
CA LYS A 455 27.28 6.14 -6.67
C LYS A 455 26.57 5.49 -5.49
N ILE A 456 25.30 5.83 -5.26
CA ILE A 456 24.46 5.16 -4.27
C ILE A 456 24.30 3.67 -4.61
N LEU A 457 23.92 3.36 -5.85
CA LEU A 457 23.77 1.98 -6.30
C LEU A 457 25.09 1.21 -6.25
N ASP A 458 26.21 1.81 -6.67
CA ASP A 458 27.54 1.19 -6.60
C ASP A 458 27.91 0.83 -5.15
N ALA A 459 27.61 1.72 -4.18
CA ALA A 459 27.84 1.45 -2.76
C ALA A 459 26.98 0.29 -2.23
N LEU A 460 25.74 0.19 -2.70
CA LEU A 460 24.82 -0.88 -2.30
C LEU A 460 25.23 -2.23 -2.87
N GLU A 461 25.66 -2.27 -4.12
CA GLU A 461 26.19 -3.49 -4.75
C GLU A 461 27.46 -3.98 -4.04
N ALA A 462 28.39 -3.07 -3.74
CA ALA A 462 29.60 -3.41 -2.98
C ALA A 462 29.27 -3.99 -1.60
N TYR A 463 28.33 -3.35 -0.88
CA TYR A 463 27.84 -3.86 0.40
C TYR A 463 27.18 -5.26 0.25
N ALA A 464 26.32 -5.46 -0.75
CA ALA A 464 25.64 -6.73 -0.98
C ALA A 464 26.61 -7.86 -1.33
N ARG A 465 27.69 -7.57 -2.07
CA ARG A 465 28.78 -8.52 -2.36
C ARG A 465 29.65 -8.86 -1.15
N GLY A 466 29.43 -8.22 -0.02
CA GLY A 466 30.22 -8.44 1.18
C GLY A 466 31.64 -7.89 1.06
N GLU A 467 31.85 -6.86 0.23
CA GLU A 467 33.10 -6.09 0.18
C GLU A 467 33.27 -5.32 1.51
N ARG A 468 33.62 -6.06 2.56
CA ARG A 468 34.03 -5.49 3.85
C ARG A 468 35.39 -4.85 3.62
N GLY A 469 35.54 -3.63 4.10
CA GLY A 469 36.78 -2.89 3.97
C GLY A 469 37.96 -3.69 4.49
N VAL A 470 39.08 -3.63 3.78
CA VAL A 470 40.39 -3.89 4.36
C VAL A 470 40.52 -2.95 5.55
N GLY A 471 40.80 -3.53 6.72
CA GLY A 471 40.98 -2.81 7.99
C GLY A 471 42.18 -1.88 8.00
#